data_AF-A0A1J5UGJ5-F1
#
_entry.id   AF-A0A1J5UGJ5-F1
#
_cell.length_a   1.000
_cell.length_b   1.000
_cell.length_c   1.000
_cell.angle_alpha   90.00
_cell.angle_beta   90.00
_cell.angle_gamma   90.00
#
_symmetry.space_group_name_H-M   'P 1'
#
loop_
_entity.id
_entity.type
_entity.pdbx_description
1 polymer ?
#
loop_
_entity_poly.entity_id
_entity_poly.type
_entity_poly.pdbx_seq_one_letter_code
_entity_poly.pdbx_strand_id
1 'polypeptide(L)'
;MNKKTFVLHLKKCKFRFNNREQNFYWIWFAKFRKEPLKLLWILNLFLIYTFSAVAHADTTLADDCKAEGQNSTHLNGSVCVNGKPVLTPEEMHNKIFPLYENMKNNKDSFEYYQRKSLVNCLADKNWVNNPSLPTEPVATGKLDIICKFHKFSWQSFAYLTALGVSKKPHFLEMMPKERVFKRKPDAWDFDGDINLIFSNIQQAATSVVLNDWNHNPVFYQQSMNKKFYNDIVLNQLNNSQCINEIDSKRRQFDITAGAIEIKTSWKVLDPSDDASSFFTIHRNIMLNGKLVKNTQLALLGMHIVRKTPKHPEWIWATFEHKDNAPDCDNIKSDDETNWTLYNPNSSQKTNTYVAGQPTQVCRKTPHGAGFLAKAGLTVVRDIKDLNAGMADIYQAKDAIWKNYFLVGSAWTQSINPFSTNGKLPPTWRNEIGGSSLLSNTSIETYVQNPKWFDIEHPNTDRGCFGCHIYNPDKQNALHLSHMFNAAKDYGSCIVRTLHNKKSEAPFGE
;
A
#
# COMPACT_ATOMS: atom_id res chain seq x y z
N MET A 1 -11.78 20.58 -47.17
CA MET A 1 -10.90 19.42 -46.89
C MET A 1 -9.99 19.75 -45.72
N ASN A 2 -10.18 19.13 -44.55
CA ASN A 2 -9.43 19.41 -43.33
C ASN A 2 -8.33 18.35 -43.14
N LYS A 3 -7.06 18.74 -43.28
CA LYS A 3 -5.87 17.85 -43.31
C LYS A 3 -5.44 17.38 -41.90
N LYS A 4 -6.34 16.82 -41.08
CA LYS A 4 -6.01 16.36 -39.70
C LYS A 4 -6.45 14.93 -39.37
N THR A 5 -6.80 14.13 -40.36
CA THR A 5 -7.24 12.74 -40.14
C THR A 5 -6.55 11.82 -41.12
N PHE A 6 -5.82 10.83 -40.60
CA PHE A 6 -5.23 9.76 -41.40
C PHE A 6 -6.02 8.48 -41.16
N VAL A 7 -6.30 7.75 -42.24
CA VAL A 7 -7.01 6.46 -42.21
C VAL A 7 -5.96 5.37 -42.38
N LEU A 8 -5.76 4.55 -41.35
CA LEU A 8 -4.76 3.48 -41.39
C LEU A 8 -5.45 2.16 -41.77
N HIS A 9 -5.07 1.60 -42.93
CA HIS A 9 -5.48 0.25 -43.33
C HIS A 9 -4.39 -0.75 -42.93
N LEU A 10 -4.67 -1.60 -41.95
CA LEU A 10 -3.69 -2.54 -41.42
C LEU A 10 -3.49 -3.73 -42.36
N LYS A 11 -2.29 -3.88 -42.92
CA LYS A 11 -1.82 -5.15 -43.52
C LYS A 11 -0.93 -5.90 -42.53
N LYS A 12 -1.03 -7.23 -42.56
CA LYS A 12 -0.60 -8.26 -41.59
C LYS A 12 0.87 -8.19 -41.07
N CYS A 13 1.74 -7.29 -41.53
CA CYS A 13 3.20 -7.49 -41.42
C CYS A 13 4.03 -6.45 -40.64
N LYS A 14 3.50 -5.38 -40.04
CA LYS A 14 4.34 -4.48 -39.22
C LYS A 14 3.60 -3.88 -38.03
N PHE A 15 3.51 -4.62 -36.93
CA PHE A 15 3.38 -4.03 -35.59
C PHE A 15 4.15 -4.91 -34.59
N ARG A 16 5.06 -4.30 -33.81
CA ARG A 16 5.73 -4.96 -32.68
C ARG A 16 5.01 -4.52 -31.41
N PHE A 17 4.25 -5.41 -30.79
CA PHE A 17 3.74 -5.22 -29.43
C PHE A 17 4.75 -5.83 -28.45
N ASN A 18 5.19 -5.07 -27.46
CA ASN A 18 5.96 -5.59 -26.32
C ASN A 18 5.01 -6.36 -25.39
N ASN A 19 4.65 -7.60 -25.78
CA ASN A 19 4.15 -8.70 -24.94
C ASN A 19 3.59 -9.82 -25.83
N ARG A 20 4.49 -10.56 -26.50
CA ARG A 20 4.14 -11.69 -27.39
C ARG A 20 3.49 -12.87 -26.66
N GLU A 21 3.70 -13.01 -25.35
CA GLU A 21 3.28 -14.19 -24.59
C GLU A 21 1.79 -14.24 -24.26
N GLN A 22 1.04 -13.15 -24.45
CA GLN A 22 -0.36 -13.07 -24.02
C GLN A 22 -1.39 -13.02 -25.17
N ASN A 23 -1.00 -13.30 -26.42
CA ASN A 23 -1.91 -13.46 -27.57
C ASN A 23 -2.96 -12.34 -27.81
N PHE A 24 -2.85 -11.17 -27.17
CA PHE A 24 -3.74 -10.02 -27.35
C PHE A 24 -3.70 -9.44 -28.77
N TYR A 25 -2.61 -9.69 -29.52
CA TYR A 25 -2.46 -9.23 -30.89
C TYR A 25 -3.62 -9.70 -31.79
N TRP A 26 -4.14 -10.92 -31.62
CA TRP A 26 -5.21 -11.46 -32.46
C TRP A 26 -6.59 -10.87 -32.16
N ILE A 27 -6.87 -10.53 -30.90
CA ILE A 27 -8.11 -9.86 -30.46
C ILE A 27 -8.24 -8.48 -31.10
N TRP A 28 -7.13 -7.75 -31.11
CA TRP A 28 -7.04 -6.46 -31.77
C TRP A 28 -7.12 -6.66 -33.30
N PHE A 29 -6.35 -7.59 -33.87
CA PHE A 29 -6.30 -7.84 -35.32
C PHE A 29 -7.64 -8.27 -35.95
N ALA A 30 -8.44 -9.11 -35.28
CA ALA A 30 -9.75 -9.55 -35.77
C ALA A 30 -10.76 -8.39 -35.84
N LYS A 31 -10.66 -7.43 -34.91
CA LYS A 31 -11.54 -6.25 -34.84
C LYS A 31 -11.17 -5.19 -35.88
N PHE A 32 -9.89 -4.97 -36.16
CA PHE A 32 -9.43 -3.97 -37.15
C PHE A 32 -9.44 -4.45 -38.61
N ARG A 33 -9.75 -5.72 -38.86
CA ARG A 33 -9.96 -6.24 -40.22
C ARG A 33 -11.27 -5.76 -40.84
N LYS A 34 -12.26 -5.41 -40.00
CA LYS A 34 -13.62 -5.03 -40.41
C LYS A 34 -13.85 -3.50 -40.49
N GLU A 35 -13.05 -2.69 -39.77
CA GLU A 35 -13.16 -1.22 -39.80
C GLU A 35 -11.78 -0.51 -39.69
N PRO A 36 -11.51 0.57 -40.46
CA PRO A 36 -10.24 1.29 -40.41
C PRO A 36 -10.13 2.25 -39.21
N LEU A 37 -8.94 2.34 -38.63
CA LEU A 37 -8.65 3.18 -37.46
C LEU A 37 -8.60 4.66 -37.87
N LYS A 38 -9.40 5.52 -37.22
CA LYS A 38 -9.33 6.99 -37.36
C LYS A 38 -8.65 7.59 -36.13
N LEU A 39 -7.42 8.05 -36.30
CA LEU A 39 -6.62 8.68 -35.24
C LEU A 39 -6.72 10.21 -35.36
N LEU A 40 -7.00 10.87 -34.25
CA LEU A 40 -6.94 12.33 -34.16
C LEU A 40 -5.68 12.77 -33.43
N TRP A 41 -4.96 13.72 -34.02
CA TRP A 41 -3.71 14.24 -33.46
C TRP A 41 -4.01 15.42 -32.54
N ILE A 42 -3.88 15.21 -31.22
CA ILE A 42 -3.98 16.29 -30.22
C ILE A 42 -2.85 16.08 -29.21
N LEU A 43 -1.98 17.09 -29.07
CA LEU A 43 -0.98 17.22 -27.99
C LEU A 43 -0.14 15.94 -27.76
N ASN A 44 0.51 15.44 -28.82
CA ASN A 44 1.46 14.32 -28.77
C ASN A 44 0.94 12.98 -28.19
N LEU A 45 -0.37 12.79 -28.11
CA LEU A 45 -1.00 11.52 -27.72
C LEU A 45 -2.03 11.08 -28.76
N PHE A 46 -2.06 9.77 -29.03
CA PHE A 46 -3.07 9.13 -29.86
C PHE A 46 -4.30 8.78 -29.03
N LEU A 47 -5.44 9.44 -29.29
CA LEU A 47 -6.74 9.08 -28.70
C LEU A 47 -7.54 8.21 -29.68
N ILE A 48 -8.01 7.05 -29.19
CA ILE A 48 -8.92 6.16 -29.91
C ILE A 48 -10.34 6.68 -29.68
N TYR A 49 -11.04 7.02 -30.77
CA TYR A 49 -12.45 7.41 -30.77
C TYR A 49 -13.15 6.53 -31.80
N THR A 50 -14.15 5.73 -31.37
CA THR A 50 -15.34 5.22 -32.10
C THR A 50 -15.96 4.04 -31.30
N PHE A 51 -17.27 3.73 -31.26
CA PHE A 51 -18.47 4.21 -31.95
C PHE A 51 -19.74 3.92 -31.13
N SER A 52 -20.76 4.76 -31.33
CA SER A 52 -22.19 4.46 -31.10
C SER A 52 -22.73 3.73 -32.33
N ALA A 53 -23.25 2.51 -32.19
CA ALA A 53 -24.23 1.90 -33.09
C ALA A 53 -24.70 0.55 -32.52
N VAL A 54 -26.01 0.41 -32.37
CA VAL A 54 -26.70 -0.86 -32.09
C VAL A 54 -26.57 -1.74 -33.33
N ALA A 55 -25.96 -2.91 -33.22
CA ALA A 55 -25.96 -3.92 -34.28
C ALA A 55 -26.42 -5.26 -33.69
N HIS A 56 -27.45 -5.84 -34.30
CA HIS A 56 -27.94 -7.17 -33.98
C HIS A 56 -26.82 -8.20 -34.15
N ALA A 57 -26.75 -9.16 -33.20
CA ALA A 57 -25.80 -10.25 -33.26
C ALA A 57 -26.08 -11.13 -34.49
N ASP A 58 -25.19 -11.11 -35.47
CA ASP A 58 -25.20 -12.06 -36.58
C ASP A 58 -24.26 -13.23 -36.23
N THR A 59 -24.83 -14.43 -36.20
CA THR A 59 -24.22 -15.67 -35.73
C THR A 59 -23.22 -16.23 -36.75
N THR A 60 -21.97 -15.75 -36.75
CA THR A 60 -20.89 -16.32 -37.59
C THR A 60 -19.53 -16.34 -36.88
N LEU A 61 -19.49 -16.83 -35.64
CA LEU A 61 -18.23 -17.14 -34.91
C LEU A 61 -17.90 -18.65 -34.89
N ALA A 62 -18.63 -19.46 -35.63
CA ALA A 62 -18.45 -20.92 -35.68
C ALA A 62 -17.34 -21.40 -36.65
N ASP A 63 -16.86 -20.54 -37.57
CA ASP A 63 -16.02 -21.01 -38.67
C ASP A 63 -14.50 -21.00 -38.42
N ASP A 64 -14.01 -20.37 -37.35
CA ASP A 64 -12.57 -20.28 -37.05
C ASP A 64 -12.02 -21.45 -36.20
N CYS A 65 -12.80 -22.53 -36.02
CA CYS A 65 -12.38 -23.77 -35.34
C CYS A 65 -12.15 -24.95 -36.30
N LYS A 66 -11.61 -24.69 -37.49
CA LYS A 66 -11.08 -25.75 -38.37
C LYS A 66 -9.57 -25.80 -38.25
N ALA A 67 -9.08 -26.89 -37.66
CA ALA A 67 -7.66 -27.24 -37.64
C ALA A 67 -7.21 -27.59 -39.06
N GLU A 68 -6.37 -26.77 -39.67
CA GLU A 68 -5.54 -27.22 -40.79
C GLU A 68 -4.25 -27.79 -40.23
N GLY A 69 -4.08 -29.10 -40.44
CA GLY A 69 -2.85 -29.81 -40.11
C GLY A 69 -1.73 -29.40 -41.04
N GLN A 70 -0.58 -29.03 -40.47
CA GLN A 70 0.73 -29.61 -40.76
C GLN A 70 1.82 -28.84 -39.98
N ASN A 71 2.61 -29.61 -39.22
CA ASN A 71 3.94 -29.31 -38.68
C ASN A 71 4.24 -27.88 -38.20
N SER A 72 3.93 -27.59 -36.93
CA SER A 72 4.84 -26.78 -36.10
C SER A 72 4.79 -27.28 -34.65
N THR A 73 5.91 -27.81 -34.18
CA THR A 73 6.19 -28.01 -32.76
C THR A 73 6.48 -26.64 -32.14
N HIS A 74 5.97 -26.43 -30.92
CA HIS A 74 5.99 -25.21 -30.09
C HIS A 74 4.80 -24.25 -30.25
N LEU A 75 3.83 -24.37 -29.32
CA LEU A 75 3.17 -23.28 -28.58
C LEU A 75 2.05 -23.91 -27.71
N ASN A 76 2.35 -24.23 -26.45
CA ASN A 76 1.34 -24.58 -25.45
C ASN A 76 0.66 -23.28 -24.98
N GLY A 77 -0.52 -23.00 -25.51
CA GLY A 77 -1.31 -21.83 -25.13
C GLY A 77 -2.58 -21.71 -25.97
N SER A 78 -3.43 -22.74 -25.99
CA SER A 78 -4.68 -22.75 -26.75
C SER A 78 -5.87 -22.24 -25.92
N VAL A 79 -6.56 -21.25 -26.48
CA VAL A 79 -7.79 -20.57 -26.01
C VAL A 79 -9.05 -21.45 -26.23
N CYS A 80 -8.87 -22.76 -26.39
CA CYS A 80 -9.92 -23.71 -26.72
C CYS A 80 -9.82 -24.93 -25.81
N VAL A 81 -10.92 -25.26 -25.13
CA VAL A 81 -11.10 -26.59 -24.53
C VAL A 81 -12.18 -27.28 -25.36
N ASN A 82 -11.82 -28.42 -25.99
CA ASN A 82 -12.74 -29.21 -26.82
C ASN A 82 -13.46 -28.44 -27.95
N GLY A 83 -12.74 -27.56 -28.65
CA GLY A 83 -13.28 -26.86 -29.83
C GLY A 83 -14.34 -25.80 -29.54
N LYS A 84 -14.44 -25.33 -28.27
CA LYS A 84 -15.29 -24.20 -27.89
C LYS A 84 -14.44 -23.07 -27.27
N PRO A 85 -14.73 -21.80 -27.57
CA PRO A 85 -14.08 -20.67 -26.90
C PRO A 85 -14.44 -20.67 -25.40
N VAL A 86 -13.48 -20.29 -24.55
CA VAL A 86 -13.62 -20.27 -23.08
C VAL A 86 -14.67 -19.25 -22.59
N LEU A 87 -15.02 -18.27 -23.42
CA LEU A 87 -16.09 -17.29 -23.16
C LEU A 87 -16.86 -17.01 -24.45
N THR A 88 -18.17 -16.90 -24.36
CA THR A 88 -19.04 -16.47 -25.47
C THR A 88 -18.89 -14.96 -25.73
N PRO A 89 -19.19 -14.48 -26.94
CA PRO A 89 -19.19 -13.05 -27.26
C PRO A 89 -20.13 -12.22 -26.40
N GLU A 90 -21.23 -12.82 -25.99
CA GLU A 90 -22.22 -12.24 -25.08
C GLU A 90 -21.66 -12.11 -23.65
N GLU A 91 -20.97 -13.12 -23.13
CA GLU A 91 -20.25 -13.02 -21.85
C GLU A 91 -19.13 -11.98 -21.89
N MET A 92 -18.43 -11.86 -23.02
CA MET A 92 -17.38 -10.86 -23.20
C MET A 92 -17.95 -9.44 -23.28
N HIS A 93 -19.06 -9.25 -23.99
CA HIS A 93 -19.80 -7.98 -24.05
C HIS A 93 -20.35 -7.59 -22.69
N ASN A 94 -21.00 -8.53 -21.98
CA ASN A 94 -21.58 -8.31 -20.66
C ASN A 94 -20.52 -8.01 -19.58
N LYS A 95 -19.28 -8.52 -19.72
CA LYS A 95 -18.18 -8.17 -18.80
C LYS A 95 -17.53 -6.82 -19.14
N ILE A 96 -17.32 -6.50 -20.41
CA ILE A 96 -16.51 -5.33 -20.82
C ILE A 96 -17.35 -4.05 -20.96
N PHE A 97 -18.60 -4.16 -21.40
CA PHE A 97 -19.43 -2.99 -21.71
C PHE A 97 -19.85 -2.17 -20.46
N PRO A 98 -20.23 -2.79 -19.33
CA PRO A 98 -20.49 -2.06 -18.09
C PRO A 98 -19.24 -1.37 -17.52
N LEU A 99 -18.06 -1.95 -17.73
CA LEU A 99 -16.78 -1.35 -17.33
C LEU A 99 -16.51 -0.07 -18.14
N TYR A 100 -16.73 -0.12 -19.46
CA TYR A 100 -16.58 1.03 -20.35
C TYR A 100 -17.56 2.16 -20.02
N GLU A 101 -18.85 1.85 -19.83
CA GLU A 101 -19.87 2.85 -19.46
C GLU A 101 -19.59 3.47 -18.09
N ASN A 102 -19.12 2.68 -17.11
CA ASN A 102 -18.67 3.22 -15.82
C ASN A 102 -17.45 4.16 -15.98
N MET A 103 -16.45 3.79 -16.79
CA MET A 103 -15.28 4.64 -17.04
C MET A 103 -15.65 5.97 -17.72
N LYS A 104 -16.58 5.93 -18.68
CA LYS A 104 -17.05 7.10 -19.43
C LYS A 104 -17.88 8.04 -18.55
N ASN A 105 -18.85 7.52 -17.82
CA ASN A 105 -19.69 8.31 -16.90
C ASN A 105 -18.87 8.94 -15.75
N ASN A 106 -17.84 8.24 -15.27
CA ASN A 106 -16.91 8.77 -14.27
C ASN A 106 -16.05 9.91 -14.83
N LYS A 107 -15.60 9.81 -16.09
CA LYS A 107 -14.82 10.86 -16.76
C LYS A 107 -15.64 12.15 -16.94
N ASP A 108 -16.87 12.05 -17.42
CA ASP A 108 -17.73 13.20 -17.69
C ASP A 108 -18.15 13.91 -16.38
N SER A 109 -18.43 13.13 -15.33
CA SER A 109 -18.67 13.67 -13.98
C SER A 109 -17.43 14.37 -13.42
N PHE A 110 -16.25 13.76 -13.60
CA PHE A 110 -14.98 14.29 -13.11
C PHE A 110 -14.58 15.60 -13.79
N GLU A 111 -14.71 15.70 -15.11
CA GLU A 111 -14.46 16.94 -15.85
C GLU A 111 -15.37 18.09 -15.38
N TYR A 112 -16.62 17.79 -15.02
CA TYR A 112 -17.55 18.78 -14.46
C TYR A 112 -17.09 19.32 -13.09
N TYR A 113 -16.68 18.45 -12.16
CA TYR A 113 -16.23 18.88 -10.83
C TYR A 113 -14.87 19.58 -10.86
N GLN A 114 -13.97 19.19 -11.77
CA GLN A 114 -12.67 19.83 -11.96
C GLN A 114 -12.81 21.26 -12.49
N ARG A 115 -13.71 21.50 -13.46
CA ARG A 115 -13.99 22.85 -14.00
C ARG A 115 -14.54 23.83 -12.97
N LYS A 116 -15.10 23.34 -11.86
CA LYS A 116 -15.67 24.17 -10.78
C LYS A 116 -14.71 24.43 -9.61
N SER A 117 -13.45 23.96 -9.64
CA SER A 117 -12.49 24.08 -8.52
C SER A 117 -12.93 23.47 -7.19
N LEU A 118 -13.96 22.60 -7.21
CA LEU A 118 -14.58 22.04 -6.00
C LEU A 118 -13.81 20.86 -5.39
N VAL A 119 -12.64 20.49 -5.94
CA VAL A 119 -11.91 19.26 -5.59
C VAL A 119 -10.39 19.45 -5.66
N ASN A 120 -9.83 20.37 -4.85
CA ASN A 120 -8.38 20.48 -4.69
C ASN A 120 -7.95 19.84 -3.37
N CYS A 121 -7.13 18.78 -3.45
CA CYS A 121 -6.59 18.12 -2.27
C CYS A 121 -5.31 18.83 -1.78
N LEU A 122 -5.50 19.99 -1.16
CA LEU A 122 -4.39 20.87 -0.77
C LEU A 122 -3.76 20.47 0.57
N ALA A 123 -2.44 20.53 0.60
CA ALA A 123 -1.61 20.45 1.79
C ALA A 123 -1.85 21.65 2.71
N ASP A 124 -1.64 21.47 4.02
CA ASP A 124 -1.79 22.54 5.01
C ASP A 124 -0.48 22.72 5.80
N LYS A 125 0.12 23.91 5.65
CA LYS A 125 1.35 24.30 6.36
C LYS A 125 1.20 24.26 7.88
N ASN A 126 -0.01 24.37 8.41
CA ASN A 126 -0.27 24.30 9.85
C ASN A 126 0.08 22.93 10.44
N TRP A 127 0.03 21.84 9.66
CA TRP A 127 0.44 20.53 10.15
C TRP A 127 1.92 20.46 10.51
N VAL A 128 2.76 21.28 9.86
CA VAL A 128 4.19 21.36 10.13
C VAL A 128 4.52 22.50 11.11
N ASN A 129 3.80 23.62 11.03
CA ASN A 129 4.03 24.75 11.93
C ASN A 129 3.46 24.54 13.34
N ASN A 130 2.31 23.87 13.45
CA ASN A 130 1.61 23.57 14.70
C ASN A 130 1.15 22.09 14.68
N PRO A 131 2.10 21.14 14.82
CA PRO A 131 1.82 19.73 14.62
C PRO A 131 0.78 19.19 15.59
N SER A 132 -0.23 18.51 15.06
CA SER A 132 -1.29 17.87 15.83
C SER A 132 -1.82 16.66 15.07
N LEU A 133 -2.23 15.62 15.80
CA LEU A 133 -2.88 14.47 15.18
C LEU A 133 -4.20 14.90 14.52
N PRO A 134 -4.53 14.37 13.33
CA PRO A 134 -5.77 14.71 12.65
C PRO A 134 -6.99 14.23 13.42
N THR A 135 -8.10 14.92 13.22
CA THR A 135 -9.42 14.38 13.57
C THR A 135 -9.79 13.24 12.61
N GLU A 136 -10.66 12.34 13.05
CA GLU A 136 -11.19 11.28 12.19
C GLU A 136 -11.80 11.87 10.89
N PRO A 137 -11.51 11.29 9.71
CA PRO A 137 -12.11 11.74 8.47
C PRO A 137 -13.61 11.40 8.47
N VAL A 138 -14.45 12.44 8.38
CA VAL A 138 -15.91 12.27 8.31
C VAL A 138 -16.38 12.54 6.88
N ALA A 139 -17.18 11.62 6.33
CA ALA A 139 -17.81 11.82 5.04
C ALA A 139 -18.87 12.92 5.12
N THR A 140 -18.63 13.99 4.36
CA THR A 140 -19.60 15.06 4.11
C THR A 140 -20.02 15.10 2.62
N GLY A 141 -19.51 14.17 1.79
CA GLY A 141 -19.78 14.06 0.35
C GLY A 141 -18.89 13.02 -0.36
N LYS A 142 -19.28 12.64 -1.59
CA LYS A 142 -18.72 11.49 -2.36
C LYS A 142 -17.31 11.70 -2.90
N LEU A 143 -16.89 12.96 -3.13
CA LEU A 143 -15.63 13.31 -3.81
C LEU A 143 -14.51 13.80 -2.86
N ASP A 144 -14.87 14.28 -1.66
CA ASP A 144 -13.91 14.85 -0.69
C ASP A 144 -13.35 13.78 0.26
N ILE A 145 -14.03 12.64 0.43
CA ILE A 145 -13.65 11.67 1.44
C ILE A 145 -12.27 11.04 1.18
N ILE A 146 -11.93 10.74 -0.08
CA ILE A 146 -10.63 10.16 -0.45
C ILE A 146 -9.49 11.11 -0.04
N CYS A 147 -9.60 12.37 -0.48
CA CYS A 147 -8.67 13.42 -0.08
C CYS A 147 -8.55 13.52 1.45
N LYS A 148 -9.65 13.50 2.20
CA LYS A 148 -9.62 13.56 3.67
C LYS A 148 -8.81 12.43 4.31
N PHE A 149 -8.87 11.20 3.80
CA PHE A 149 -8.03 10.11 4.30
C PHE A 149 -6.55 10.33 3.97
N HIS A 150 -6.22 10.84 2.79
CA HIS A 150 -4.83 11.18 2.47
C HIS A 150 -4.31 12.37 3.28
N LYS A 151 -5.15 13.38 3.55
CA LYS A 151 -4.85 14.49 4.48
C LYS A 151 -4.65 13.99 5.90
N PHE A 152 -5.49 13.05 6.36
CA PHE A 152 -5.31 12.37 7.65
C PHE A 152 -3.96 11.66 7.71
N SER A 153 -3.55 10.97 6.64
CA SER A 153 -2.23 10.32 6.59
C SER A 153 -1.09 11.32 6.67
N TRP A 154 -1.11 12.39 5.86
CA TRP A 154 -0.06 13.42 5.87
C TRP A 154 0.01 14.20 7.18
N GLN A 155 -1.13 14.58 7.76
CA GLN A 155 -1.16 15.24 9.06
C GLN A 155 -0.64 14.31 10.17
N SER A 156 -0.96 13.01 10.11
CA SER A 156 -0.41 12.03 11.06
C SER A 156 1.11 11.91 10.92
N PHE A 157 1.62 11.85 9.69
CA PHE A 157 3.06 11.83 9.43
C PHE A 157 3.74 13.09 9.96
N ALA A 158 3.21 14.28 9.64
CA ALA A 158 3.74 15.55 10.12
C ALA A 158 3.78 15.66 11.64
N TYR A 159 2.73 15.18 12.35
CA TYR A 159 2.77 15.07 13.80
C TYR A 159 3.85 14.09 14.27
N LEU A 160 3.92 12.90 13.69
CA LEU A 160 4.85 11.86 14.14
C LEU A 160 6.32 12.21 13.89
N THR A 161 6.60 13.00 12.87
CA THR A 161 7.96 13.45 12.52
C THR A 161 8.36 14.78 13.15
N ALA A 162 7.41 15.50 13.77
CA ALA A 162 7.70 16.67 14.59
C ALA A 162 8.41 16.29 15.89
N LEU A 163 9.20 17.23 16.41
CA LEU A 163 9.93 17.05 17.66
C LEU A 163 8.96 16.94 18.85
N GLY A 164 9.12 15.88 19.63
CA GLY A 164 8.40 15.67 20.88
C GLY A 164 9.13 16.22 22.10
N VAL A 165 8.75 15.70 23.27
CA VAL A 165 9.26 16.13 24.58
C VAL A 165 10.74 15.86 24.77
N SER A 166 11.25 14.79 24.13
CA SER A 166 12.66 14.38 24.16
C SER A 166 13.53 15.11 23.14
N LYS A 167 12.96 16.06 22.37
CA LYS A 167 13.60 16.69 21.19
C LYS A 167 13.98 15.69 20.09
N LYS A 168 13.45 14.46 20.13
CA LYS A 168 13.44 13.50 19.01
C LYS A 168 12.05 13.56 18.33
N PRO A 169 11.92 13.15 17.06
CA PRO A 169 10.61 12.94 16.45
C PRO A 169 9.69 12.06 17.31
N HIS A 170 8.40 12.39 17.39
CA HIS A 170 7.43 11.66 18.21
C HIS A 170 7.40 10.14 17.96
N PHE A 171 7.63 9.68 16.72
CA PHE A 171 7.67 8.24 16.43
C PHE A 171 8.84 7.52 17.12
N LEU A 172 9.93 8.22 17.47
CA LEU A 172 11.05 7.67 18.25
C LEU A 172 10.79 7.68 19.76
N GLU A 173 9.76 8.40 20.23
CA GLU A 173 9.30 8.38 21.63
C GLU A 173 8.30 7.24 21.89
N MET A 174 7.87 6.54 20.84
CA MET A 174 6.91 5.45 20.94
C MET A 174 7.57 4.17 21.43
N MET A 175 6.83 3.38 22.20
CA MET A 175 7.35 2.16 22.81
C MET A 175 7.52 1.06 21.75
N PRO A 176 8.71 0.44 21.62
CA PRO A 176 8.94 -0.69 20.72
C PRO A 176 8.22 -1.95 21.17
N LYS A 177 7.83 -2.78 20.19
CA LYS A 177 7.28 -4.12 20.40
C LYS A 177 8.14 -4.96 21.34
N GLU A 178 9.46 -4.96 21.15
CA GLU A 178 10.41 -5.80 21.89
C GLU A 178 10.48 -5.45 23.39
N ARG A 179 10.19 -4.19 23.74
CA ARG A 179 10.16 -3.72 25.13
C ARG A 179 8.86 -4.05 25.85
N VAL A 180 7.78 -4.29 25.10
CA VAL A 180 6.45 -4.63 25.65
C VAL A 180 6.23 -6.14 25.69
N PHE A 181 6.57 -6.85 24.63
CA PHE A 181 6.30 -8.29 24.48
C PHE A 181 7.39 -9.15 25.12
N LYS A 182 7.53 -8.97 26.44
CA LYS A 182 8.37 -9.79 27.33
C LYS A 182 7.63 -10.06 28.64
N ARG A 183 8.13 -10.97 29.48
CA ARG A 183 7.42 -11.42 30.71
C ARG A 183 7.01 -10.26 31.61
N LYS A 184 7.89 -9.27 31.76
CA LYS A 184 7.64 -8.01 32.46
C LYS A 184 7.85 -6.87 31.47
N PRO A 185 6.78 -6.28 30.89
CA PRO A 185 6.89 -5.12 30.01
C PRO A 185 7.69 -4.00 30.67
N ASP A 186 8.47 -3.26 29.87
CA ASP A 186 9.11 -2.04 30.37
C ASP A 186 8.07 -0.98 30.73
N ALA A 187 8.40 -0.12 31.68
CA ALA A 187 7.61 1.07 31.97
C ALA A 187 7.65 2.02 30.77
N TRP A 188 6.53 2.72 30.52
CA TRP A 188 6.48 3.77 29.50
C TRP A 188 7.51 4.86 29.81
N ASP A 189 8.32 5.18 28.81
CA ASP A 189 9.18 6.36 28.76
C ASP A 189 9.00 7.05 27.40
N PHE A 190 9.63 8.20 27.22
CA PHE A 190 9.70 8.90 25.94
C PHE A 190 11.01 8.58 25.21
N ASP A 191 11.60 7.41 25.47
CA ASP A 191 12.88 6.98 24.91
C ASP A 191 12.74 5.59 24.27
N GLY A 192 12.13 5.58 23.08
CA GLY A 192 11.79 4.36 22.36
C GLY A 192 12.98 3.52 21.93
N ASP A 193 14.23 3.91 22.20
CA ASP A 193 15.42 3.14 21.87
C ASP A 193 16.28 2.68 23.05
N ILE A 194 15.88 2.99 24.29
CA ILE A 194 16.67 2.60 25.46
C ILE A 194 16.88 1.08 25.51
N ASN A 195 18.15 0.66 25.55
CA ASN A 195 18.60 -0.73 25.55
C ASN A 195 18.06 -1.59 24.38
N LEU A 196 17.62 -0.97 23.29
CA LEU A 196 17.10 -1.68 22.14
C LEU A 196 18.25 -2.07 21.21
N ILE A 197 18.27 -3.35 20.82
CA ILE A 197 19.14 -3.86 19.76
C ILE A 197 18.25 -4.23 18.58
N PHE A 198 18.52 -3.63 17.42
CA PHE A 198 17.80 -3.92 16.19
C PHE A 198 18.22 -5.29 15.65
N SER A 199 17.29 -6.22 15.57
CA SER A 199 17.56 -7.59 15.09
C SER A 199 16.49 -8.13 14.14
N ASN A 200 15.38 -7.43 13.96
CA ASN A 200 14.28 -7.87 13.10
C ASN A 200 14.58 -7.49 11.65
N ILE A 201 14.81 -8.49 10.80
CA ILE A 201 15.17 -8.32 9.37
C ILE A 201 14.21 -9.03 8.41
N GLN A 202 13.15 -9.64 8.94
CA GLN A 202 12.26 -10.55 8.20
C GLN A 202 10.86 -9.97 8.08
N GLN A 203 10.73 -8.83 7.41
CA GLN A 203 9.43 -8.15 7.22
C GLN A 203 9.09 -7.81 5.77
N ALA A 204 10.02 -7.91 4.81
CA ALA A 204 9.79 -7.59 3.38
C ALA A 204 8.77 -8.52 2.67
N ALA A 205 8.45 -9.62 3.33
CA ALA A 205 7.33 -10.54 3.16
C ALA A 205 7.35 -11.48 4.39
N THR A 206 6.41 -12.43 4.48
CA THR A 206 6.38 -13.42 5.58
C THR A 206 7.73 -14.16 5.69
N SER A 207 8.52 -13.81 6.71
CA SER A 207 9.81 -14.41 7.04
C SER A 207 10.94 -14.23 6.01
N VAL A 208 10.87 -13.20 5.15
CA VAL A 208 11.88 -12.96 4.09
C VAL A 208 12.72 -11.71 4.37
N VAL A 209 14.03 -11.81 4.09
CA VAL A 209 15.00 -10.72 4.26
C VAL A 209 15.11 -9.90 2.97
N LEU A 210 15.14 -8.57 3.11
CA LEU A 210 15.54 -7.64 2.05
C LEU A 210 16.99 -7.23 2.29
N ASN A 211 17.86 -7.47 1.32
CA ASN A 211 19.25 -7.00 1.36
C ASN A 211 19.45 -5.85 0.38
N ASP A 212 20.21 -4.84 0.82
CA ASP A 212 20.68 -3.75 -0.05
C ASP A 212 21.86 -4.20 -0.94
N TRP A 213 22.35 -3.28 -1.79
CA TRP A 213 23.48 -3.53 -2.69
C TRP A 213 24.83 -3.75 -1.98
N ASN A 214 24.92 -3.40 -0.70
CA ASN A 214 26.08 -3.68 0.16
C ASN A 214 25.95 -5.01 0.91
N HIS A 215 24.94 -5.83 0.57
CA HIS A 215 24.63 -7.12 1.22
C HIS A 215 24.21 -6.98 2.70
N ASN A 216 23.85 -5.78 3.15
CA ASN A 216 23.31 -5.57 4.48
C ASN A 216 21.80 -5.82 4.48
N PRO A 217 21.26 -6.49 5.51
CA PRO A 217 19.83 -6.63 5.64
C PRO A 217 19.19 -5.30 6.04
N VAL A 218 17.98 -5.05 5.54
CA VAL A 218 17.12 -3.98 6.02
C VAL A 218 16.53 -4.37 7.38
N PHE A 219 16.63 -3.47 8.35
CA PHE A 219 16.12 -3.66 9.70
C PHE A 219 14.73 -3.06 9.86
N TYR A 220 13.90 -3.68 10.68
CA TYR A 220 12.52 -3.26 10.92
C TYR A 220 12.24 -3.05 12.40
N GLN A 221 11.49 -2.00 12.71
CA GLN A 221 11.01 -1.73 14.05
C GLN A 221 9.50 -1.52 14.02
N GLN A 222 8.79 -2.11 14.99
CA GLN A 222 7.39 -1.82 15.27
C GLN A 222 7.29 -1.11 16.61
N SER A 223 6.56 0.00 16.66
CA SER A 223 6.39 0.81 17.86
C SER A 223 4.93 1.24 18.03
N MET A 224 4.55 1.56 19.27
CA MET A 224 3.19 1.90 19.63
C MET A 224 3.12 3.13 20.54
N ASN A 225 2.03 3.89 20.43
CA ASN A 225 1.84 5.06 21.28
C ASN A 225 1.40 4.66 22.70
N LYS A 226 1.42 5.62 23.64
CA LYS A 226 1.10 5.37 25.05
C LYS A 226 -0.29 4.75 25.24
N LYS A 227 -1.23 5.14 24.38
CA LYS A 227 -2.59 4.61 24.42
C LYS A 227 -2.62 3.12 24.12
N PHE A 228 -1.98 2.70 23.03
CA PHE A 228 -1.92 1.29 22.65
C PHE A 228 -1.04 0.47 23.61
N TYR A 229 0.05 1.06 24.12
CA TYR A 229 0.85 0.46 25.19
C TYR A 229 0.00 0.16 26.44
N ASN A 230 -0.81 1.12 26.89
CA ASN A 230 -1.67 0.93 28.06
C ASN A 230 -2.69 -0.18 27.83
N ASP A 231 -3.30 -0.23 26.64
CA ASP A 231 -4.20 -1.31 26.24
C ASP A 231 -3.53 -2.69 26.37
N ILE A 232 -2.26 -2.83 25.95
CA ILE A 232 -1.51 -4.08 26.06
C ILE A 232 -1.15 -4.40 27.51
N VAL A 233 -0.53 -3.47 28.25
CA VAL A 233 0.03 -3.74 29.57
C VAL A 233 -1.06 -3.94 30.62
N LEU A 234 -2.10 -3.10 30.64
CA LEU A 234 -3.19 -3.20 31.62
C LEU A 234 -4.01 -4.51 31.43
N ASN A 235 -4.07 -5.02 30.20
CA ASN A 235 -4.79 -6.24 29.87
C ASN A 235 -3.88 -7.47 29.73
N GLN A 236 -2.58 -7.34 30.03
CA GLN A 236 -1.55 -8.37 29.94
C GLN A 236 -1.48 -9.05 28.57
N LEU A 237 -1.67 -8.31 27.48
CA LEU A 237 -1.70 -8.84 26.12
C LEU A 237 -0.31 -9.21 25.58
N ASN A 238 0.75 -9.05 26.37
CA ASN A 238 2.04 -9.69 26.16
C ASN A 238 2.00 -11.20 26.50
N ASN A 239 0.98 -11.65 27.23
CA ASN A 239 0.73 -13.05 27.58
C ASN A 239 -0.30 -13.68 26.61
N SER A 240 0.06 -14.76 25.92
CA SER A 240 -0.82 -15.44 24.98
C SER A 240 -2.07 -16.03 25.63
N GLN A 241 -2.03 -16.39 26.92
CA GLN A 241 -3.21 -16.88 27.65
C GLN A 241 -4.27 -15.77 27.81
N CYS A 242 -3.85 -14.52 28.01
CA CYS A 242 -4.76 -13.38 28.09
C CYS A 242 -5.40 -13.03 26.75
N ILE A 243 -4.68 -13.24 25.65
CA ILE A 243 -5.23 -13.14 24.28
C ILE A 243 -6.24 -14.25 24.06
N ASN A 244 -5.93 -15.49 24.46
CA ASN A 244 -6.83 -16.63 24.31
C ASN A 244 -8.17 -16.46 25.05
N GLU A 245 -8.19 -15.82 26.23
CA GLU A 245 -9.44 -15.45 26.90
C GLU A 245 -10.32 -14.50 26.08
N ILE A 246 -9.69 -13.57 25.35
CA ILE A 246 -10.38 -12.61 24.48
C ILE A 246 -10.88 -13.32 23.21
N ASP A 247 -10.04 -14.13 22.57
CA ASP A 247 -10.39 -14.91 21.38
C ASP A 247 -11.50 -15.92 21.68
N SER A 248 -11.47 -16.55 22.87
CA SER A 248 -12.50 -17.46 23.38
C SER A 248 -13.75 -16.72 23.87
N LYS A 249 -13.83 -15.39 23.74
CA LYS A 249 -14.95 -14.55 24.18
C LYS A 249 -15.28 -14.63 25.68
N ARG A 250 -14.35 -15.16 26.50
CA ARG A 250 -14.47 -15.18 27.97
C ARG A 250 -14.26 -13.79 28.57
N ARG A 251 -13.54 -12.93 27.86
CA ARG A 251 -13.31 -11.53 28.21
C ARG A 251 -13.53 -10.65 26.99
N GLN A 252 -14.41 -9.65 27.12
CA GLN A 252 -14.60 -8.66 26.06
C GLN A 252 -13.47 -7.62 26.12
N PHE A 253 -12.90 -7.32 24.97
CA PHE A 253 -11.86 -6.32 24.82
C PHE A 253 -11.78 -5.84 23.37
N ASP A 254 -11.52 -4.55 23.20
CA ASP A 254 -11.12 -3.93 21.94
C ASP A 254 -10.03 -2.89 22.22
N ILE A 255 -9.18 -2.66 21.23
CA ILE A 255 -8.14 -1.63 21.29
C ILE A 255 -8.79 -0.26 21.26
N THR A 256 -8.35 0.64 22.13
CA THR A 256 -8.99 1.92 22.33
C THR A 256 -8.70 2.86 21.15
N ALA A 257 -9.72 3.55 20.64
CA ALA A 257 -9.57 4.56 19.58
C ALA A 257 -8.51 5.62 19.95
N GLY A 258 -7.66 5.97 18.99
CA GLY A 258 -6.45 6.78 19.18
C GLY A 258 -5.18 5.95 19.39
N ALA A 259 -5.27 4.61 19.43
CA ALA A 259 -4.12 3.73 19.28
C ALA A 259 -3.42 3.99 17.94
N ILE A 260 -2.08 4.04 17.99
CA ILE A 260 -1.22 4.19 16.81
C ILE A 260 -0.17 3.08 16.86
N GLU A 261 -0.02 2.37 15.75
CA GLU A 261 1.09 1.47 15.47
C GLU A 261 1.90 2.07 14.32
N ILE A 262 3.23 2.03 14.46
CA ILE A 262 4.16 2.40 13.41
C ILE A 262 5.06 1.21 13.11
N LYS A 263 5.31 0.97 11.82
CA LYS A 263 6.36 0.06 11.36
C LYS A 263 7.34 0.85 10.49
N THR A 264 8.62 0.78 10.79
CA THR A 264 9.68 1.46 10.02
C THR A 264 10.69 0.46 9.47
N SER A 265 11.24 0.75 8.30
CA SER A 265 12.35 0.01 7.67
C SER A 265 13.61 0.87 7.57
N TRP A 266 14.78 0.27 7.80
CA TRP A 266 16.04 0.98 7.99
C TRP A 266 17.19 0.32 7.23
N LYS A 267 17.89 1.08 6.39
CA LYS A 267 19.14 0.67 5.74
C LYS A 267 20.33 0.96 6.65
N VAL A 268 21.32 0.06 6.66
CA VAL A 268 22.65 0.35 7.23
C VAL A 268 23.39 1.29 6.28
N LEU A 269 23.81 2.45 6.78
CA LEU A 269 24.62 3.38 5.98
C LEU A 269 26.09 2.96 6.03
N ASP A 270 26.68 2.75 4.86
CA ASP A 270 28.12 2.60 4.65
C ASP A 270 28.77 3.98 4.44
N PRO A 271 30.07 4.18 4.72
CA PRO A 271 30.76 5.45 4.45
C PRO A 271 30.65 5.94 2.99
N SER A 272 30.37 5.03 2.04
CA SER A 272 30.13 5.38 0.63
C SER A 272 28.70 5.88 0.33
N ASP A 273 27.76 5.72 1.26
CA ASP A 273 26.39 6.18 1.08
C ASP A 273 26.25 7.69 1.37
N ASP A 274 25.45 8.39 0.56
CA ASP A 274 25.03 9.76 0.86
C ASP A 274 23.90 9.75 1.90
N ALA A 275 24.24 10.09 3.14
CA ALA A 275 23.29 10.18 4.24
C ALA A 275 22.45 11.48 4.23
N SER A 276 22.80 12.49 3.43
CA SER A 276 22.26 13.86 3.54
C SER A 276 20.79 13.98 3.18
N SER A 277 20.26 13.05 2.38
CA SER A 277 18.86 13.00 1.98
C SER A 277 17.97 12.20 2.94
N PHE A 278 18.57 11.41 3.85
CA PHE A 278 17.84 10.53 4.76
C PHE A 278 17.66 11.10 6.15
N PHE A 279 16.53 10.78 6.78
CA PHE A 279 16.46 10.84 8.23
C PHE A 279 17.28 9.69 8.82
N THR A 280 18.27 10.00 9.67
CA THR A 280 19.19 9.02 10.22
C THR A 280 19.12 8.91 11.74
N ILE A 281 19.42 7.71 12.24
CA ILE A 281 19.55 7.40 13.67
C ILE A 281 20.80 6.56 13.91
N HIS A 282 21.27 6.51 15.15
CA HIS A 282 22.32 5.57 15.56
C HIS A 282 21.73 4.48 16.46
N ARG A 283 22.00 3.21 16.17
CA ARG A 283 21.50 2.07 16.95
C ARG A 283 22.56 0.98 17.09
N ASN A 284 22.41 0.18 18.13
CA ASN A 284 23.07 -1.13 18.18
C ASN A 284 22.25 -2.10 17.33
N ILE A 285 22.91 -2.88 16.47
CA ILE A 285 22.27 -3.85 15.58
C ILE A 285 22.85 -5.26 15.82
N MET A 286 22.06 -6.29 15.55
CA MET A 286 22.54 -7.65 15.36
C MET A 286 22.75 -7.91 13.88
N LEU A 287 24.00 -7.89 13.43
CA LEU A 287 24.38 -8.18 12.05
C LEU A 287 25.11 -9.53 11.99
N ASN A 288 24.57 -10.48 11.22
CA ASN A 288 25.14 -11.83 11.08
C ASN A 288 25.45 -12.52 12.43
N GLY A 289 24.56 -12.36 13.41
CA GLY A 289 24.69 -12.93 14.76
C GLY A 289 25.68 -12.18 15.67
N LYS A 290 26.28 -11.08 15.22
CA LYS A 290 27.22 -10.26 16.01
C LYS A 290 26.60 -8.91 16.36
N LEU A 291 26.84 -8.46 17.58
CA LEU A 291 26.47 -7.12 18.03
C LEU A 291 27.41 -6.10 17.37
N VAL A 292 26.86 -5.19 16.58
CA VAL A 292 27.56 -4.02 16.07
C VAL A 292 26.98 -2.79 16.77
N LYS A 293 27.85 -1.99 17.39
CA LYS A 293 27.43 -0.84 18.19
C LYS A 293 27.42 0.44 17.36
N ASN A 294 26.52 1.36 17.72
CA ASN A 294 26.48 2.72 17.18
C ASN A 294 26.48 2.77 15.64
N THR A 295 25.75 1.85 15.00
CA THR A 295 25.58 1.82 13.54
C THR A 295 24.62 2.92 13.11
N GLN A 296 25.01 3.70 12.11
CA GLN A 296 24.15 4.70 11.50
C GLN A 296 23.16 4.02 10.55
N LEU A 297 21.88 4.36 10.70
CA LEU A 297 20.79 3.79 9.93
C LEU A 297 20.00 4.91 9.23
N ALA A 298 19.56 4.66 8.00
CA ALA A 298 18.71 5.55 7.20
C ALA A 298 17.27 5.01 7.12
N LEU A 299 16.27 5.85 7.39
CA LEU A 299 14.86 5.48 7.27
C LEU A 299 14.48 5.32 5.79
N LEU A 300 14.04 4.13 5.38
CA LEU A 300 13.58 3.84 4.02
C LEU A 300 12.07 4.01 3.88
N GLY A 301 11.30 3.55 4.87
CA GLY A 301 9.84 3.51 4.77
C GLY A 301 9.17 3.47 6.13
N MET A 302 7.91 3.90 6.16
CA MET A 302 7.10 3.98 7.37
C MET A 302 5.65 3.63 7.07
N HIS A 303 5.11 2.67 7.81
CA HIS A 303 3.66 2.49 7.96
C HIS A 303 3.19 3.19 9.20
N ILE A 304 2.09 3.92 9.06
CA ILE A 304 1.35 4.54 10.16
C ILE A 304 -0.04 3.94 10.11
N VAL A 305 -0.43 3.28 11.20
CA VAL A 305 -1.75 2.66 11.33
C VAL A 305 -2.41 3.26 12.56
N ARG A 306 -3.59 3.87 12.38
CA ARG A 306 -4.29 4.56 13.48
C ARG A 306 -5.73 4.11 13.58
N LYS A 307 -6.12 3.67 14.78
CA LYS A 307 -7.53 3.34 15.09
C LYS A 307 -8.32 4.59 15.42
N THR A 308 -9.51 4.72 14.86
CA THR A 308 -10.46 5.81 15.18
C THR A 308 -11.84 5.22 15.50
N PRO A 309 -12.77 5.97 16.13
CA PRO A 309 -14.06 5.43 16.55
C PRO A 309 -14.91 4.81 15.41
N LYS A 310 -14.88 5.38 14.22
CA LYS A 310 -15.58 4.90 13.01
C LYS A 310 -14.72 4.02 12.11
N HIS A 311 -13.41 3.87 12.39
CA HIS A 311 -12.52 2.96 11.68
C HIS A 311 -11.91 1.95 12.63
N PRO A 312 -12.73 1.00 13.13
CA PRO A 312 -12.26 -0.06 14.02
C PRO A 312 -11.28 -1.05 13.34
N GLU A 313 -11.24 -1.09 12.01
CA GLU A 313 -10.25 -1.74 11.13
C GLU A 313 -8.94 -0.99 10.96
N TRP A 314 -8.86 0.20 11.58
CA TRP A 314 -7.77 1.15 11.49
C TRP A 314 -7.61 1.78 10.10
N ILE A 315 -7.05 2.98 10.07
CA ILE A 315 -6.67 3.69 8.85
C ILE A 315 -5.18 3.45 8.62
N TRP A 316 -4.82 2.97 7.44
CA TRP A 316 -3.47 2.54 7.07
C TRP A 316 -2.86 3.57 6.13
N ALA A 317 -1.62 3.97 6.40
CA ALA A 317 -0.88 4.90 5.57
C ALA A 317 0.55 4.41 5.37
N THR A 318 1.05 4.56 4.13
CA THR A 318 2.40 4.14 3.77
C THR A 318 3.20 5.32 3.22
N PHE A 319 4.38 5.53 3.79
CA PHE A 319 5.37 6.53 3.36
C PHE A 319 6.68 5.85 2.98
N GLU A 320 7.38 6.43 2.02
CA GLU A 320 8.68 5.97 1.55
C GLU A 320 9.62 7.13 1.27
N HIS A 321 10.92 6.88 1.37
CA HIS A 321 11.92 7.77 0.78
C HIS A 321 11.78 7.74 -0.76
N LYS A 322 11.83 8.91 -1.38
CA LYS A 322 11.59 9.08 -2.82
C LYS A 322 12.61 8.31 -3.68
N ASP A 323 13.85 8.20 -3.21
CA ASP A 323 14.97 7.55 -3.92
C ASP A 323 15.15 6.07 -3.55
N ASN A 324 14.14 5.41 -2.96
CA ASN A 324 14.22 3.98 -2.67
C ASN A 324 14.33 3.15 -3.95
N ALA A 325 13.41 3.34 -4.89
CA ALA A 325 13.29 2.53 -6.09
C ALA A 325 12.45 3.23 -7.18
N PRO A 326 12.72 2.95 -8.47
CA PRO A 326 11.92 3.44 -9.59
C PRO A 326 10.58 2.71 -9.67
N ASP A 327 9.64 3.28 -10.42
CA ASP A 327 8.40 2.60 -10.78
C ASP A 327 8.68 1.55 -11.86
N CYS A 328 8.21 0.31 -11.68
CA CYS A 328 8.55 -0.81 -12.57
C CYS A 328 8.19 -0.57 -14.05
N ASP A 329 7.11 0.18 -14.31
CA ASP A 329 6.62 0.47 -15.66
C ASP A 329 7.33 1.66 -16.33
N ASN A 330 8.16 2.39 -15.59
CA ASN A 330 8.84 3.60 -16.05
C ASN A 330 10.32 3.60 -15.68
N ILE A 331 10.94 2.42 -15.68
CA ILE A 331 12.39 2.28 -15.58
C ILE A 331 12.97 2.78 -16.90
N LYS A 332 13.68 3.90 -16.83
CA LYS A 332 14.37 4.45 -18.01
C LYS A 332 15.73 3.78 -18.18
N SER A 333 16.14 3.55 -19.42
CA SER A 333 17.44 2.96 -19.74
C SER A 333 18.62 3.90 -19.41
N ASP A 334 18.34 5.20 -19.30
CA ASP A 334 19.27 6.29 -18.98
C ASP A 334 18.97 6.90 -17.59
N ASP A 335 18.37 6.13 -16.68
CA ASP A 335 18.10 6.62 -15.34
C ASP A 335 19.40 6.79 -14.54
N GLU A 336 19.86 8.03 -14.42
CA GLU A 336 21.03 8.42 -13.62
C GLU A 336 20.71 8.57 -12.12
N THR A 337 19.47 8.31 -11.70
CA THR A 337 19.09 8.39 -10.29
C THR A 337 19.85 7.34 -9.48
N ASN A 338 20.52 7.78 -8.41
CA ASN A 338 21.19 6.88 -7.48
C ASN A 338 20.16 6.22 -6.54
N TRP A 339 19.48 5.19 -7.04
CA TRP A 339 18.47 4.48 -6.28
C TRP A 339 19.08 3.67 -5.13
N THR A 340 18.40 3.69 -3.98
CA THR A 340 18.89 3.03 -2.76
C THR A 340 18.80 1.51 -2.84
N LEU A 341 17.73 0.99 -3.45
CA LEU A 341 17.41 -0.44 -3.53
C LEU A 341 17.31 -0.94 -4.99
N TYR A 342 17.72 -0.12 -5.96
CA TYR A 342 17.70 -0.49 -7.38
C TYR A 342 19.05 -0.18 -8.01
N ASN A 343 19.54 -1.07 -8.87
CA ASN A 343 20.78 -0.88 -9.61
C ASN A 343 20.50 -1.01 -11.11
N PRO A 344 20.62 0.08 -11.89
CA PRO A 344 20.33 0.06 -13.33
C PRO A 344 21.27 -0.88 -14.12
N ASN A 345 22.45 -1.19 -13.57
CA ASN A 345 23.42 -2.10 -14.18
C ASN A 345 23.17 -3.58 -13.86
N SER A 346 22.19 -3.91 -13.01
CA SER A 346 21.91 -5.30 -12.62
C SER A 346 20.81 -5.93 -13.48
N SER A 347 21.07 -7.14 -13.97
CA SER A 347 20.12 -7.96 -14.73
C SER A 347 19.21 -8.83 -13.85
N GLN A 348 19.28 -8.69 -12.52
CA GLN A 348 18.44 -9.45 -11.60
C GLN A 348 16.95 -9.14 -11.83
N LYS A 349 16.10 -10.16 -11.68
CA LYS A 349 14.66 -9.99 -11.76
C LYS A 349 14.18 -9.12 -10.58
N THR A 350 13.41 -8.08 -10.88
CA THR A 350 12.88 -7.16 -9.87
C THR A 350 11.99 -7.88 -8.85
N ASN A 351 12.05 -7.46 -7.59
CA ASN A 351 11.20 -7.91 -6.48
C ASN A 351 11.19 -9.44 -6.31
N THR A 352 12.29 -10.11 -6.60
CA THR A 352 12.45 -11.57 -6.47
C THR A 352 13.46 -11.85 -5.38
N TYR A 353 13.07 -12.67 -4.40
CA TYR A 353 13.98 -13.05 -3.31
C TYR A 353 15.00 -14.08 -3.79
N VAL A 354 16.27 -13.79 -3.54
CA VAL A 354 17.38 -14.74 -3.67
C VAL A 354 18.18 -14.71 -2.38
N ALA A 355 18.32 -15.86 -1.73
CA ALA A 355 18.95 -15.96 -0.41
C ALA A 355 20.38 -15.39 -0.42
N GLY A 356 20.64 -14.46 0.51
CA GLY A 356 21.96 -13.84 0.71
C GLY A 356 22.39 -12.85 -0.38
N GLN A 357 21.58 -12.60 -1.40
CA GLN A 357 21.89 -11.65 -2.47
C GLN A 357 21.19 -10.30 -2.23
N PRO A 358 21.75 -9.19 -2.74
CA PRO A 358 21.02 -7.93 -2.90
C PRO A 358 19.73 -8.14 -3.69
N THR A 359 18.72 -7.32 -3.44
CA THR A 359 17.46 -7.39 -4.16
C THR A 359 17.32 -6.21 -5.12
N GLN A 360 17.01 -6.50 -6.38
CA GLN A 360 16.59 -5.49 -7.34
C GLN A 360 15.15 -5.04 -7.03
N VAL A 361 14.94 -3.86 -6.46
CA VAL A 361 13.59 -3.39 -6.05
C VAL A 361 13.01 -2.42 -7.06
N CYS A 362 11.74 -2.60 -7.44
CA CYS A 362 10.97 -1.58 -8.16
C CYS A 362 9.56 -1.47 -7.57
N ARG A 363 8.91 -0.31 -7.73
CA ARG A 363 7.54 -0.07 -7.25
C ARG A 363 6.52 -0.55 -8.28
N LYS A 364 5.79 -1.63 -7.98
CA LYS A 364 4.79 -2.22 -8.90
C LYS A 364 3.51 -1.42 -8.97
N THR A 365 3.02 -0.89 -7.85
CA THR A 365 1.77 -0.14 -7.77
C THR A 365 2.00 1.27 -7.20
N PRO A 366 2.55 2.20 -8.01
CA PRO A 366 2.66 3.59 -7.60
C PRO A 366 1.29 4.12 -7.18
N HIS A 367 1.24 4.73 -5.99
CA HIS A 367 0.03 5.21 -5.34
C HIS A 367 -0.98 4.15 -4.87
N GLY A 368 -0.70 2.86 -5.06
CA GLY A 368 -1.57 1.75 -4.69
C GLY A 368 -2.99 1.84 -5.26
N ALA A 369 -3.23 2.64 -6.31
CA ALA A 369 -4.56 2.85 -6.86
C ALA A 369 -4.93 1.70 -7.79
N GLY A 370 -6.09 1.07 -7.57
CA GLY A 370 -6.69 0.18 -8.56
C GLY A 370 -7.30 0.99 -9.71
N PHE A 371 -6.91 0.70 -10.96
CA PHE A 371 -7.29 1.43 -12.17
C PHE A 371 -8.80 1.40 -12.45
N LEU A 372 -9.50 0.34 -12.01
CA LEU A 372 -10.95 0.17 -12.20
C LEU A 372 -11.78 0.34 -10.92
N ALA A 373 -11.14 0.58 -9.77
CA ALA A 373 -11.87 1.05 -8.61
C ALA A 373 -12.54 2.38 -8.98
N LYS A 374 -13.81 2.54 -8.60
CA LYS A 374 -14.72 3.69 -8.83
C LYS A 374 -14.12 5.11 -8.56
N ALA A 375 -12.88 5.16 -8.07
CA ALA A 375 -12.11 6.27 -7.53
C ALA A 375 -10.61 6.29 -7.94
N GLY A 376 -10.12 5.37 -8.78
CA GLY A 376 -8.67 5.19 -9.01
C GLY A 376 -7.93 6.45 -9.50
N LEU A 377 -8.52 7.19 -10.44
CA LEU A 377 -7.93 8.44 -10.96
C LEU A 377 -7.93 9.58 -9.93
N THR A 378 -8.96 9.66 -9.08
CA THR A 378 -9.02 10.64 -7.98
C THR A 378 -7.97 10.35 -6.91
N VAL A 379 -7.74 9.07 -6.57
CA VAL A 379 -6.71 8.66 -5.60
C VAL A 379 -5.31 9.09 -6.03
N VAL A 380 -4.91 8.76 -7.28
CA VAL A 380 -3.59 9.10 -7.79
C VAL A 380 -3.38 10.62 -7.80
N ARG A 381 -4.37 11.38 -8.28
CA ARG A 381 -4.29 12.85 -8.33
C ARG A 381 -4.17 13.42 -6.92
N ASP A 382 -5.06 13.05 -6.00
CA ASP A 382 -5.10 13.62 -4.65
C ASP A 382 -3.80 13.35 -3.89
N ILE A 383 -3.22 12.15 -4.03
CA ILE A 383 -1.90 11.83 -3.44
C ILE A 383 -0.79 12.67 -4.08
N LYS A 384 -0.77 12.84 -5.41
CA LYS A 384 0.24 13.65 -6.09
C LYS A 384 0.18 15.11 -5.69
N ASP A 385 -1.01 15.70 -5.68
CA ASP A 385 -1.23 17.11 -5.28
C ASP A 385 -0.81 17.34 -3.83
N LEU A 386 -1.18 16.43 -2.91
CA LEU A 386 -0.75 16.50 -1.52
C LEU A 386 0.76 16.33 -1.35
N ASN A 387 1.37 15.36 -2.05
CA ASN A 387 2.80 15.14 -1.99
C ASN A 387 3.59 16.35 -2.47
N ALA A 388 3.18 16.96 -3.59
CA ALA A 388 3.80 18.18 -4.10
C ALA A 388 3.70 19.32 -3.08
N GLY A 389 2.50 19.59 -2.55
CA GLY A 389 2.31 20.66 -1.57
C GLY A 389 3.08 20.43 -0.26
N MET A 390 3.14 19.20 0.25
CA MET A 390 3.91 18.87 1.45
C MET A 390 5.43 18.94 1.21
N ALA A 391 5.90 18.51 0.02
CA ALA A 391 7.30 18.65 -0.36
C ALA A 391 7.72 20.13 -0.40
N ASP A 392 6.89 21.01 -0.98
CA ASP A 392 7.14 22.45 -1.00
C ASP A 392 7.21 23.04 0.42
N ILE A 393 6.28 22.65 1.31
CA ILE A 393 6.26 23.10 2.71
C ILE A 393 7.53 22.67 3.46
N TYR A 394 7.97 21.41 3.29
CA TYR A 394 9.18 20.93 3.94
C TYR A 394 10.46 21.51 3.32
N GLN A 395 10.49 21.70 2.00
CA GLN A 395 11.62 22.34 1.30
C GLN A 395 11.79 23.79 1.73
N ALA A 396 10.70 24.54 1.94
CA ALA A 396 10.76 25.91 2.46
C ALA A 396 11.32 26.01 3.89
N LYS A 397 11.36 24.89 4.63
CA LYS A 397 11.94 24.76 5.97
C LYS A 397 13.29 24.05 5.98
N ASP A 398 13.79 23.68 4.81
CA ASP A 398 14.93 22.76 4.63
C ASP A 398 14.86 21.50 5.52
N ALA A 399 13.65 20.96 5.67
CA ALA A 399 13.42 19.78 6.49
C ALA A 399 13.69 18.50 5.69
N ILE A 400 14.35 17.52 6.31
CA ILE A 400 14.68 16.21 5.71
C ILE A 400 13.44 15.47 5.17
N TRP A 401 12.26 15.75 5.74
CA TRP A 401 10.99 15.15 5.39
C TRP A 401 10.51 15.48 3.97
N LYS A 402 11.12 16.47 3.29
CA LYS A 402 10.90 16.73 1.85
C LYS A 402 11.29 15.55 0.94
N ASN A 403 12.11 14.62 1.45
CA ASN A 403 12.55 13.44 0.72
C ASN A 403 11.64 12.21 0.94
N TYR A 404 10.57 12.35 1.73
CA TYR A 404 9.61 11.28 1.99
C TYR A 404 8.25 11.66 1.39
N PHE A 405 7.54 10.69 0.83
CA PHE A 405 6.24 10.94 0.20
C PHE A 405 5.21 9.89 0.64
N LEU A 406 3.92 10.27 0.60
CA LEU A 406 2.82 9.34 0.80
C LEU A 406 2.72 8.44 -0.45
N VAL A 407 2.94 7.15 -0.26
CA VAL A 407 2.58 6.14 -1.27
C VAL A 407 1.07 6.10 -1.35
N GLY A 408 0.38 5.91 -0.24
CA GLY A 408 -1.08 5.89 -0.24
C GLY A 408 -1.69 5.58 1.11
N SER A 409 -3.01 5.55 1.12
CA SER A 409 -3.82 5.31 2.32
C SER A 409 -4.93 4.32 2.03
N ALA A 410 -5.21 3.40 2.96
CA ALA A 410 -6.25 2.39 2.83
C ALA A 410 -7.11 2.31 4.10
N TRP A 411 -8.41 2.07 3.91
CA TRP A 411 -9.40 1.84 4.97
C TRP A 411 -10.50 0.91 4.43
N THR A 412 -11.32 0.31 5.29
CA THR A 412 -12.51 -0.40 4.80
C THR A 412 -13.71 0.53 4.75
N GLN A 413 -14.59 0.29 3.79
CA GLN A 413 -15.88 0.96 3.72
C GLN A 413 -16.99 -0.07 3.43
N SER A 414 -18.24 0.34 3.64
CA SER A 414 -19.38 -0.46 3.26
C SER A 414 -19.47 -0.61 1.74
N ILE A 415 -20.04 -1.72 1.25
CA ILE A 415 -20.47 -1.85 -0.17
C ILE A 415 -21.42 -0.70 -0.56
N ASN A 416 -22.14 -0.14 0.41
CA ASN A 416 -22.82 1.12 0.20
C ASN A 416 -21.78 2.26 0.14
N PRO A 417 -21.52 2.87 -1.03
CA PRO A 417 -20.49 3.88 -1.19
C PRO A 417 -20.79 5.19 -0.44
N PHE A 418 -21.99 5.33 0.13
CA PHE A 418 -22.40 6.46 0.96
C PHE A 418 -22.13 6.21 2.45
N SER A 419 -21.76 4.99 2.85
CA SER A 419 -21.36 4.63 4.21
C SER A 419 -19.86 4.39 4.25
N THR A 420 -19.13 5.41 4.71
CA THR A 420 -17.66 5.40 4.79
C THR A 420 -17.16 4.94 6.15
N ASN A 421 -18.05 4.50 7.04
CA ASN A 421 -17.64 3.87 8.28
C ASN A 421 -16.91 2.57 7.96
N GLY A 422 -15.81 2.40 8.67
CA GLY A 422 -15.06 1.18 8.73
C GLY A 422 -15.87 -0.01 9.23
N LYS A 423 -15.53 -1.20 8.74
CA LYS A 423 -16.22 -2.44 9.06
C LYS A 423 -15.25 -3.55 9.41
N LEU A 424 -15.54 -4.22 10.53
CA LEU A 424 -14.84 -5.42 10.97
C LEU A 424 -15.68 -6.69 10.76
N PRO A 425 -15.05 -7.83 10.44
CA PRO A 425 -13.68 -7.93 9.93
C PRO A 425 -13.54 -7.24 8.57
N PRO A 426 -12.34 -6.84 8.14
CA PRO A 426 -12.07 -6.71 6.71
C PRO A 426 -12.27 -8.08 6.07
N THR A 427 -13.43 -8.28 5.45
CA THR A 427 -13.78 -9.47 4.68
C THR A 427 -13.75 -9.15 3.20
N TRP A 428 -13.87 -10.17 2.36
CA TRP A 428 -14.03 -9.98 0.92
C TRP A 428 -15.28 -9.15 0.55
N ARG A 429 -16.25 -9.00 1.46
CA ARG A 429 -17.44 -8.16 1.26
C ARG A 429 -17.18 -6.67 1.54
N ASN A 430 -16.07 -6.31 2.17
CA ASN A 430 -15.73 -4.92 2.40
C ASN A 430 -15.18 -4.32 1.10
N GLU A 431 -15.55 -3.08 0.79
CA GLU A 431 -14.81 -2.29 -0.19
C GLU A 431 -13.57 -1.71 0.49
N ILE A 432 -12.46 -1.61 -0.25
CA ILE A 432 -11.27 -0.90 0.22
C ILE A 432 -11.30 0.50 -0.39
N GLY A 433 -11.34 1.51 0.46
CA GLY A 433 -11.23 2.90 0.03
C GLY A 433 -9.77 3.30 -0.22
N GLY A 434 -9.57 4.26 -1.13
CA GLY A 434 -8.25 4.82 -1.42
C GLY A 434 -7.35 3.87 -2.22
N SER A 435 -6.17 3.59 -1.68
CA SER A 435 -5.11 2.80 -2.30
C SER A 435 -5.32 1.30 -2.06
N SER A 436 -6.21 0.67 -2.83
CA SER A 436 -6.57 -0.75 -2.69
C SER A 436 -5.42 -1.75 -2.93
N LEU A 437 -4.38 -1.34 -3.65
CA LEU A 437 -3.18 -2.12 -3.96
C LEU A 437 -1.93 -1.58 -3.23
N LEU A 438 -2.12 -0.89 -2.10
CA LEU A 438 -1.06 -0.28 -1.32
C LEU A 438 0.01 -1.30 -0.93
N SER A 439 1.26 -0.97 -1.22
CA SER A 439 2.43 -1.75 -0.84
C SER A 439 3.65 -0.83 -0.75
N ASN A 440 4.59 -1.16 0.13
CA ASN A 440 5.83 -0.42 0.32
C ASN A 440 7.01 -1.13 -0.36
N THR A 441 7.90 -0.37 -1.01
CA THR A 441 9.10 -0.90 -1.67
C THR A 441 10.06 -1.64 -0.74
N SER A 442 10.10 -1.28 0.55
CA SER A 442 11.01 -1.86 1.56
C SER A 442 10.33 -2.74 2.61
N ILE A 443 9.00 -2.66 2.77
CA ILE A 443 8.23 -3.45 3.75
C ILE A 443 7.40 -4.55 3.08
N GLU A 444 6.88 -4.36 1.87
CA GLU A 444 6.14 -5.40 1.11
C GLU A 444 6.87 -5.80 -0.18
N THR A 445 8.20 -5.65 -0.23
CA THR A 445 9.03 -5.80 -1.43
C THR A 445 8.65 -6.98 -2.30
N TYR A 446 8.49 -8.17 -1.71
CA TYR A 446 8.25 -9.43 -2.44
C TYR A 446 6.76 -9.77 -2.61
N VAL A 447 5.86 -9.00 -1.97
CA VAL A 447 4.41 -9.22 -1.99
C VAL A 447 3.65 -8.01 -2.54
N GLN A 448 4.31 -7.15 -3.30
CA GLN A 448 3.65 -6.04 -4.00
C GLN A 448 2.62 -6.58 -5.00
N ASN A 449 1.37 -6.10 -4.87
CA ASN A 449 0.26 -6.49 -5.74
C ASN A 449 0.54 -6.04 -7.18
N PRO A 450 0.33 -6.87 -8.22
CA PRO A 450 0.43 -6.45 -9.60
C PRO A 450 -0.81 -5.65 -10.03
N LYS A 451 -0.62 -4.70 -10.96
CA LYS A 451 -1.65 -3.76 -11.43
C LYS A 451 -2.85 -4.39 -12.15
N TRP A 452 -2.78 -5.64 -12.64
CA TRP A 452 -3.83 -6.22 -13.48
C TRP A 452 -4.99 -6.88 -12.70
N PHE A 453 -4.88 -7.00 -11.37
CA PHE A 453 -5.95 -7.54 -10.50
C PHE A 453 -7.22 -6.67 -10.45
N ASP A 454 -7.29 -5.61 -11.25
CA ASP A 454 -8.39 -4.64 -11.31
C ASP A 454 -9.66 -5.14 -12.02
N ILE A 455 -9.67 -6.30 -12.69
CA ILE A 455 -10.81 -6.74 -13.51
C ILE A 455 -11.87 -7.52 -12.70
N GLU A 456 -11.51 -8.15 -11.59
CA GLU A 456 -12.45 -8.87 -10.71
C GLU A 456 -12.13 -8.51 -9.26
N HIS A 457 -13.14 -8.24 -8.42
CA HIS A 457 -12.95 -8.00 -6.97
C HIS A 457 -12.18 -9.18 -6.35
N PRO A 458 -10.86 -9.08 -6.10
CA PRO A 458 -10.10 -10.27 -5.76
C PRO A 458 -10.49 -10.72 -4.36
N ASN A 459 -10.71 -12.02 -4.19
CA ASN A 459 -10.91 -12.61 -2.86
C ASN A 459 -9.58 -12.74 -2.09
N THR A 460 -8.42 -12.55 -2.74
CA THR A 460 -7.10 -12.89 -2.19
C THR A 460 -6.06 -11.77 -2.15
N ASP A 461 -6.27 -10.60 -2.75
CA ASP A 461 -5.19 -9.60 -2.93
C ASP A 461 -5.71 -8.16 -2.75
N ARG A 462 -5.66 -7.63 -1.51
CA ARG A 462 -6.32 -6.37 -1.08
C ARG A 462 -5.40 -5.39 -0.33
N GLY A 463 -4.17 -5.22 -0.82
CA GLY A 463 -3.19 -4.36 -0.15
C GLY A 463 -2.92 -4.85 1.27
N CYS A 464 -2.86 -3.92 2.23
CA CYS A 464 -2.69 -4.25 3.66
C CYS A 464 -3.73 -5.28 4.14
N PHE A 465 -4.99 -5.15 3.72
CA PHE A 465 -6.08 -6.05 4.14
C PHE A 465 -6.06 -7.41 3.42
N GLY A 466 -5.08 -7.70 2.57
CA GLY A 466 -4.82 -9.07 2.12
C GLY A 466 -4.17 -9.92 3.22
N CYS A 467 -3.24 -9.32 3.98
CA CYS A 467 -2.53 -9.99 5.07
C CYS A 467 -3.13 -9.70 6.45
N HIS A 468 -3.76 -8.54 6.62
CA HIS A 468 -4.39 -8.10 7.87
C HIS A 468 -5.89 -8.45 7.92
N ILE A 469 -6.21 -9.74 7.73
CA ILE A 469 -7.55 -10.31 7.95
C ILE A 469 -7.59 -11.13 9.24
N TYR A 470 -8.78 -11.25 9.84
CA TYR A 470 -9.02 -12.18 10.95
C TYR A 470 -10.36 -12.90 10.79
N ASN A 471 -10.50 -14.04 11.46
CA ASN A 471 -11.76 -14.77 11.49
C ASN A 471 -12.54 -14.41 12.78
N PRO A 472 -13.67 -13.70 12.71
CA PRO A 472 -14.42 -13.25 13.90
C PRO A 472 -15.08 -14.39 14.70
N ASP A 473 -15.19 -15.58 14.11
CA ASP A 473 -15.68 -16.77 14.81
C ASP A 473 -14.58 -17.40 15.67
N LYS A 474 -13.31 -17.18 15.32
CA LYS A 474 -12.16 -17.82 15.97
C LYS A 474 -11.20 -16.84 16.68
N GLN A 475 -11.25 -15.56 16.33
CA GLN A 475 -10.25 -14.54 16.68
C GLN A 475 -10.91 -13.18 16.88
N ASN A 476 -10.34 -12.36 17.76
CA ASN A 476 -10.70 -10.95 17.92
C ASN A 476 -9.99 -10.06 16.87
N ALA A 477 -10.52 -8.86 16.63
CA ALA A 477 -9.90 -7.83 15.81
C ALA A 477 -8.51 -7.36 16.28
N LEU A 478 -8.05 -7.77 17.48
CA LEU A 478 -6.65 -7.63 17.91
C LEU A 478 -5.66 -8.12 16.85
N HIS A 479 -6.01 -9.21 16.16
CA HIS A 479 -5.15 -9.85 15.16
C HIS A 479 -5.03 -9.06 13.85
N LEU A 480 -5.70 -7.90 13.72
CA LEU A 480 -5.35 -6.91 12.70
C LEU A 480 -3.94 -6.37 12.89
N SER A 481 -3.41 -6.35 14.12
CA SER A 481 -2.02 -5.98 14.39
C SER A 481 -1.16 -7.23 14.51
N HIS A 482 -0.05 -7.27 13.78
CA HIS A 482 0.95 -8.33 13.93
C HIS A 482 1.77 -8.21 15.22
N MET A 483 1.57 -7.17 16.04
CA MET A 483 2.27 -7.03 17.32
C MET A 483 1.98 -8.20 18.26
N PHE A 484 0.74 -8.67 18.28
CA PHE A 484 0.30 -9.75 19.17
C PHE A 484 0.90 -11.11 18.83
N ASN A 485 1.46 -11.29 17.63
CA ASN A 485 2.23 -12.49 17.28
C ASN A 485 3.49 -12.66 18.15
N ALA A 486 3.93 -11.59 18.84
CA ALA A 486 5.07 -11.63 19.76
C ALA A 486 4.68 -12.08 21.19
N ALA A 487 3.39 -12.25 21.50
CA ALA A 487 2.95 -12.71 22.81
C ALA A 487 3.42 -14.14 23.07
N LYS A 488 3.79 -14.42 24.33
CA LYS A 488 4.24 -15.75 24.77
C LYS A 488 3.42 -16.22 25.96
N ASP A 489 3.43 -17.52 26.21
CA ASP A 489 2.79 -18.05 27.41
C ASP A 489 3.61 -17.68 28.65
N TYR A 490 3.01 -16.88 29.54
CA TYR A 490 3.59 -16.49 30.83
C TYR A 490 2.79 -17.02 32.02
N GLY A 491 1.91 -18.01 31.79
CA GLY A 491 1.00 -18.58 32.78
C GLY A 491 -0.40 -18.01 32.69
N SER A 492 -1.23 -18.32 33.68
CA SER A 492 -2.64 -17.92 33.74
C SER A 492 -2.83 -16.40 33.59
N CYS A 493 -3.91 -16.00 32.93
CA CYS A 493 -4.24 -14.59 32.82
C CYS A 493 -4.77 -14.07 34.16
N ILE A 494 -4.05 -13.14 34.80
CA ILE A 494 -4.45 -12.57 36.09
C ILE A 494 -4.77 -11.09 35.86
N VAL A 495 -5.82 -10.80 35.09
CA VAL A 495 -6.24 -9.40 34.91
C VAL A 495 -6.69 -8.88 36.26
N ARG A 496 -5.97 -7.92 36.83
CA ARG A 496 -6.40 -7.23 38.04
C ARG A 496 -7.68 -6.46 37.69
N THR A 497 -8.83 -7.01 38.04
CA THR A 497 -10.09 -6.26 38.01
C THR A 497 -9.92 -5.05 38.93
N LEU A 498 -10.08 -3.84 38.38
CA LEU A 498 -10.09 -2.57 39.11
C LEU A 498 -11.32 -2.41 40.04
N HIS A 499 -11.83 -3.52 40.59
CA HIS A 499 -13.00 -3.53 41.48
C HIS A 499 -12.67 -3.74 42.96
N ASN A 500 -11.40 -3.76 43.37
CA ASN A 500 -11.02 -3.67 44.77
C ASN A 500 -9.86 -2.69 44.98
N LYS A 501 -10.14 -1.38 44.85
CA LYS A 501 -9.38 -0.35 45.59
C LYS A 501 -10.15 -0.03 46.87
N LYS A 502 -10.02 -0.88 47.87
CA LYS A 502 -9.99 -0.44 49.27
C LYS A 502 -8.65 -0.87 49.83
N SER A 503 -8.00 0.09 50.47
CA SER A 503 -6.70 0.03 51.16
C SER A 503 -5.49 -0.39 50.34
N GLU A 504 -4.85 0.57 49.69
CA GLU A 504 -3.40 0.73 49.78
C GLU A 504 -3.06 2.19 49.43
N ALA A 505 -2.36 2.85 50.35
CA ALA A 505 -2.01 4.26 50.32
C ALA A 505 -1.12 4.59 49.10
N PRO A 506 -1.12 5.85 48.62
CA PRO A 506 -0.29 6.23 47.48
C PRO A 506 1.19 6.19 47.88
N PHE A 507 1.98 5.40 47.15
CA PHE A 507 3.43 5.56 47.14
C PHE A 507 3.75 6.95 46.59
N GLY A 508 4.38 7.75 47.45
CA GLY A 508 4.74 9.14 47.20
C GLY A 508 6.06 9.32 46.46
N GLU A 509 6.19 10.57 46.01
CA GLU A 509 7.34 11.33 45.48
C GLU A 509 8.03 10.86 44.18
#